data_AF-A0A2D7TBA1-F1
#
_entry.id   AF-A0A2D7TBA1-F1
#
_cell.length_a   1.000
_cell.length_b   1.000
_cell.length_c   1.000
_cell.angle_alpha   90.00
_cell.angle_beta   90.00
_cell.angle_gamma   90.00
#
_symmetry.space_group_name_H-M   'P 1'
#
loop_
_entity.id
_entity.type
_entity.pdbx_description
1 polymer ?
#
loop_
_entity_poly.entity_id
_entity_poly.type
_entity_poly.pdbx_seq_one_letter_code
_entity_poly.pdbx_strand_id
1 'polypeptide(L)'
;MPFIPRSKIKDLPPEPKRRRRGSRDLYEVIALMFWMFFLFSSLALLTMSKGEMTFGEYQFTWEKLGDVVYVFFGFWILCSIVVYFFDKKAVVIESENFEYHMKNYKELRDNIMSLEKDKIELEKQKIAKKLNNNPDE
;
A
#
# COMPACT_ATOMS: atom_id res chain seq x y z
N MET A 1 38.67 -6.23 -18.82
CA MET A 1 37.98 -5.81 -17.58
C MET A 1 38.20 -6.89 -16.54
N PRO A 2 38.75 -6.58 -15.35
CA PRO A 2 38.97 -7.59 -14.33
C PRO A 2 37.64 -8.15 -13.82
N PHE A 3 37.58 -9.47 -13.72
CA PHE A 3 36.42 -10.24 -13.28
C PHE A 3 36.24 -10.01 -11.77
N ILE A 4 35.35 -9.10 -11.39
CA ILE A 4 34.91 -8.96 -10.00
C ILE A 4 33.99 -10.14 -9.72
N PRO A 5 34.34 -11.10 -8.84
CA PRO A 5 33.44 -12.19 -8.51
C PRO A 5 32.20 -11.56 -7.87
N ARG A 6 31.04 -11.76 -8.50
CA ARG A 6 29.74 -11.45 -7.90
C ARG A 6 29.51 -12.47 -6.78
N SER A 7 30.14 -12.27 -5.63
CA SER A 7 29.64 -12.89 -4.41
C SER A 7 28.20 -12.41 -4.27
N LYS A 8 27.24 -13.32 -4.45
CA LYS A 8 25.90 -13.08 -3.94
C LYS A 8 26.09 -12.94 -2.43
N ILE A 9 26.19 -11.72 -1.93
CA ILE A 9 26.13 -11.43 -0.49
C ILE A 9 24.80 -12.04 -0.06
N LYS A 10 24.87 -13.21 0.57
CA LYS A 10 23.71 -14.06 0.85
C LYS A 10 22.77 -13.42 1.88
N ASP A 11 23.26 -12.38 2.56
CA ASP A 11 22.66 -11.72 3.70
C ASP A 11 22.23 -10.26 3.42
N LEU A 12 22.11 -9.87 2.14
CA LEU A 12 21.49 -8.58 1.81
C LEU A 12 20.04 -8.57 2.32
N PRO A 13 19.61 -7.51 3.04
CA PRO A 13 18.24 -7.41 3.49
C PRO A 13 17.27 -7.48 2.31
N PRO A 14 16.07 -8.05 2.46
CA PRO A 14 15.10 -8.09 1.39
C PRO A 14 14.67 -6.67 1.02
N GLU A 15 14.62 -6.37 -0.28
CA GLU A 15 14.20 -5.05 -0.76
C GLU A 15 12.76 -4.74 -0.33
N PRO A 16 12.48 -3.51 0.14
CA PRO A 16 11.14 -3.13 0.54
C PRO A 16 10.20 -3.15 -0.68
N LYS A 17 9.10 -3.88 -0.56
CA LYS A 17 8.06 -3.94 -1.60
C LYS A 17 7.08 -2.79 -1.40
N ARG A 18 6.70 -2.12 -2.49
CA ARG A 18 5.58 -1.18 -2.49
C ARG A 18 4.29 -1.92 -2.21
N ARG A 19 3.59 -1.51 -1.15
CA ARG A 19 2.26 -2.00 -0.81
C ARG A 19 1.34 -0.80 -0.62
N ARG A 20 0.42 -0.64 -1.56
CA ARG A 20 -0.57 0.45 -1.61
C ARG A 20 -1.55 0.47 -0.46
N ARG A 21 -1.78 -0.69 0.19
CA ARG A 21 -2.62 -0.81 1.37
C ARG A 21 -1.87 -1.57 2.47
N GLY A 22 -1.72 -0.92 3.62
CA GLY A 22 -1.45 -1.57 4.91
C GLY A 22 -2.70 -2.25 5.45
N SER A 23 -2.72 -2.60 6.74
CA SER A 23 -3.96 -3.06 7.40
C SER A 23 -5.07 -2.06 7.13
N ARG A 24 -6.18 -2.52 6.53
CA ARG A 24 -7.32 -1.66 6.18
C ARG A 24 -7.78 -0.91 7.42
N ASP A 25 -7.84 0.42 7.32
CA ASP A 25 -8.39 1.25 8.37
C ASP A 25 -9.88 0.93 8.53
N LEU A 26 -10.36 0.78 9.76
CA LEU A 26 -11.73 0.35 10.04
C LEU A 26 -12.75 1.32 9.43
N TYR A 27 -12.40 2.61 9.38
CA TYR A 27 -13.20 3.64 8.74
C TYR A 27 -13.28 3.51 7.21
N GLU A 28 -12.22 3.06 6.54
CA GLU A 28 -12.23 2.82 5.09
C GLU A 28 -13.18 1.67 4.75
N VAL A 29 -13.19 0.62 5.58
CA VAL A 29 -14.09 -0.54 5.41
C VAL A 29 -15.55 -0.10 5.56
N ILE A 30 -15.85 0.68 6.61
CA ILE A 30 -17.20 1.20 6.85
C ILE A 30 -17.65 2.11 5.69
N ALA A 31 -16.78 3.00 5.22
CA ALA A 31 -17.09 3.89 4.09
C ALA A 31 -17.37 3.09 2.80
N LEU A 32 -16.59 2.05 2.52
CA LEU A 32 -16.82 1.15 1.38
C LEU A 32 -18.13 0.37 1.53
N MET A 33 -18.46 -0.12 2.72
CA MET A 33 -19.73 -0.80 2.98
C MET A 33 -20.92 0.11 2.72
N PHE A 34 -20.88 1.36 3.23
CA PHE A 34 -21.92 2.34 2.93
C PHE A 34 -22.01 2.61 1.44
N TRP A 35 -20.88 2.84 0.77
CA TRP A 35 -20.87 3.10 -0.67
C TRP A 35 -21.49 1.96 -1.48
N MET A 36 -21.16 0.71 -1.15
CA MET A 36 -21.75 -0.47 -1.78
C MET A 36 -23.26 -0.57 -1.48
N PHE A 37 -23.68 -0.31 -0.24
CA PHE A 37 -25.10 -0.30 0.13
C PHE A 37 -25.90 0.73 -0.67
N PHE A 38 -25.36 1.95 -0.83
CA PHE A 38 -25.99 3.00 -1.65
C PHE A 38 -26.06 2.60 -3.13
N LEU A 39 -25.03 1.92 -3.65
CA LEU A 39 -25.01 1.43 -5.03
C LEU A 39 -26.05 0.32 -5.27
N PHE A 40 -26.20 -0.64 -4.36
CA PHE A 40 -27.23 -1.67 -4.49
C PHE A 40 -28.64 -1.09 -4.34
N SER A 41 -28.80 -0.13 -3.44
CA SER A 41 -30.09 0.54 -3.22
C SER A 41 -30.50 1.41 -4.41
N SER A 42 -29.56 2.10 -5.08
CA SER A 42 -29.87 2.84 -6.32
C SER A 42 -30.21 1.91 -7.47
N LEU A 43 -29.53 0.77 -7.58
CA LEU A 43 -29.85 -0.25 -8.58
C LEU A 43 -31.26 -0.84 -8.34
N ALA A 44 -31.61 -1.13 -7.09
CA ALA A 44 -32.93 -1.60 -6.71
C ALA A 44 -34.02 -0.58 -7.08
N LEU A 45 -33.80 0.70 -6.75
CA LEU A 45 -34.71 1.79 -7.13
C LEU A 45 -34.89 1.89 -8.65
N LEU A 46 -33.82 1.79 -9.44
CA LEU A 46 -33.90 1.79 -10.91
C LEU A 46 -34.67 0.60 -11.48
N THR A 47 -34.53 -0.59 -10.89
CA THR A 47 -35.29 -1.77 -11.32
C THR A 47 -36.77 -1.65 -10.98
N MET A 48 -37.09 -1.04 -9.84
CA MET A 48 -38.45 -0.86 -9.37
C MET A 48 -39.14 0.37 -9.98
N SER A 49 -38.42 1.35 -10.52
CA SER A 49 -39.02 2.52 -11.17
C SER A 49 -39.81 2.20 -12.45
N LYS A 50 -39.72 0.96 -12.97
CA LYS A 50 -40.54 0.47 -14.08
C LYS A 50 -41.81 -0.27 -13.61
N GLY A 51 -41.97 -0.51 -12.31
CA GLY A 51 -43.14 -1.13 -11.71
C GLY A 51 -43.83 -0.18 -10.74
N GLU A 52 -45.15 -0.33 -10.58
CA GLU A 52 -45.88 0.38 -9.52
C GLU A 52 -45.44 -0.18 -8.16
N MET A 53 -44.74 0.65 -7.35
CA MET A 53 -44.43 0.30 -5.96
C MET A 53 -45.69 0.44 -5.11
N THR A 54 -46.41 -0.66 -4.92
CA THR A 54 -47.46 -0.78 -3.90
C THR A 54 -46.87 -1.43 -2.65
N PHE A 55 -46.72 -0.66 -1.57
CA PHE A 55 -46.37 -1.18 -0.25
C PHE A 55 -47.65 -1.20 0.60
N GLY A 56 -48.41 -2.29 0.52
CA GLY A 56 -49.72 -2.39 1.16
C GLY A 56 -50.73 -1.39 0.58
N GLU A 57 -51.44 -0.64 1.42
CA GLU A 57 -52.42 0.38 1.02
C GLU A 57 -51.79 1.73 0.63
N TYR A 58 -50.48 1.90 0.81
CA TYR A 58 -49.78 3.13 0.44
C TYR A 58 -49.33 3.08 -1.02
N GLN A 59 -50.02 3.84 -1.86
CA GLN A 59 -49.51 4.20 -3.19
C GLN A 59 -48.43 5.27 -3.03
N PHE A 60 -47.20 4.93 -3.40
CA PHE A 60 -46.12 5.91 -3.47
C PHE A 60 -46.36 6.85 -4.66
N THR A 61 -46.70 8.11 -4.39
CA THR A 61 -46.77 9.16 -5.40
C THR A 61 -45.37 9.54 -5.90
N TRP A 62 -45.23 9.72 -7.22
CA TRP A 62 -43.96 10.06 -7.88
C TRP A 62 -43.29 11.33 -7.35
N GLU A 63 -44.05 12.31 -6.88
CA GLU A 63 -43.50 13.54 -6.27
C GLU A 63 -42.69 13.24 -5.00
N LYS A 64 -43.21 12.40 -4.10
CA LYS A 64 -42.49 12.02 -2.87
C LYS A 64 -41.28 11.13 -3.15
N LEU A 65 -41.33 10.35 -4.22
CA LEU A 65 -40.18 9.57 -4.69
C LEU A 65 -39.05 10.49 -5.17
N GLY A 66 -39.38 11.60 -5.84
CA GLY A 66 -38.42 12.58 -6.35
C GLY A 66 -37.54 13.18 -5.26
N ASP A 67 -38.14 13.62 -4.15
CA ASP A 67 -37.40 14.20 -3.02
C ASP A 67 -36.47 13.18 -2.35
N VAL A 68 -36.95 11.94 -2.18
CA VAL A 68 -36.13 10.84 -1.61
C VAL A 68 -34.95 10.52 -2.52
N VAL A 69 -35.17 10.44 -3.83
CA VAL A 69 -34.12 10.19 -4.82
C VAL A 69 -33.08 11.31 -4.80
N TYR A 70 -33.50 12.58 -4.67
CA TYR A 70 -32.59 13.72 -4.63
C TYR A 70 -31.68 13.69 -3.39
N VAL A 71 -32.26 13.50 -2.20
CA VAL A 71 -31.49 13.37 -0.95
C VAL A 71 -30.56 12.17 -1.00
N PHE A 72 -31.04 11.04 -1.54
CA PHE A 72 -30.27 9.82 -1.69
C PHE A 72 -29.07 10.00 -2.63
N PHE A 73 -29.26 10.67 -3.78
CA PHE A 73 -28.16 11.01 -4.70
C PHE A 73 -27.15 11.94 -4.06
N GLY A 74 -27.60 12.95 -3.31
CA GLY A 74 -26.70 13.84 -2.56
C GLY A 74 -25.82 13.07 -1.58
N PHE A 75 -26.41 12.13 -0.83
CA PHE A 75 -25.67 11.29 0.11
C PHE A 75 -24.69 10.33 -0.59
N TRP A 76 -25.08 9.80 -1.76
CA TRP A 76 -24.21 8.93 -2.55
C TRP A 76 -22.98 9.67 -3.11
N ILE A 77 -23.15 10.92 -3.55
CA ILE A 77 -22.04 11.77 -3.99
C ILE A 77 -21.08 12.02 -2.82
N LEU A 78 -21.60 12.36 -1.64
CA LEU A 78 -20.78 12.55 -0.44
C LEU A 78 -19.98 11.29 -0.08
N CYS A 79 -20.61 10.11 -0.09
CA CYS A 79 -19.92 8.84 0.15
C CYS A 79 -18.81 8.59 -0.88
N SER A 80 -19.06 8.91 -2.16
CA SER A 80 -18.07 8.75 -3.23
C SER A 80 -16.86 9.67 -3.03
N ILE A 81 -17.09 10.93 -2.61
CA ILE A 81 -16.03 11.88 -2.27
C ILE A 81 -15.18 11.36 -1.10
N VAL A 82 -15.83 10.82 -0.05
CA VAL A 82 -15.13 10.26 1.11
C VAL A 82 -14.24 9.08 0.70
N VAL A 83 -14.76 8.13 -0.10
CA VAL A 83 -13.96 7.00 -0.61
C VAL A 83 -12.78 7.48 -1.45
N TYR A 84 -12.97 8.51 -2.27
CA TYR A 84 -11.89 9.12 -3.05
C TYR A 84 -10.79 9.72 -2.17
N PHE A 85 -11.15 10.42 -1.09
CA PHE A 85 -10.16 10.94 -0.14
C PHE A 85 -9.39 9.83 0.57
N PHE A 86 -10.03 8.71 0.90
CA PHE A 86 -9.33 7.55 1.46
C PHE A 86 -8.32 6.96 0.46
N ASP A 87 -8.68 6.82 -0.82
CA ASP A 87 -7.74 6.32 -1.84
C ASP A 87 -6.54 7.26 -2.02
N LYS A 88 -6.76 8.59 -2.01
CA LYS A 88 -5.68 9.58 -2.03
C LYS A 88 -4.76 9.46 -0.81
N LYS A 89 -5.33 9.34 0.39
CA LYS A 89 -4.54 9.16 1.62
C LYS A 89 -3.72 7.88 1.59
N ALA A 90 -4.27 6.79 1.09
CA ALA A 90 -3.56 5.52 0.96
C ALA A 90 -2.32 5.62 0.06
N VAL A 91 -2.41 6.38 -1.04
CA VAL A 91 -1.27 6.64 -1.94
C VAL A 91 -0.17 7.44 -1.23
N VAL A 92 -0.53 8.47 -0.46
CA VAL A 92 0.45 9.28 0.28
C VAL A 92 1.16 8.44 1.33
N ILE A 93 0.41 7.68 2.13
CA ILE A 93 0.96 6.80 3.16
C ILE A 93 1.87 5.72 2.54
N GLU A 94 1.50 5.17 1.38
CA GLU A 94 2.37 4.23 0.65
C GLU A 94 3.71 4.87 0.30
N SER A 95 3.70 6.09 -0.23
CA SER A 95 4.93 6.79 -0.62
C SER A 95 5.84 7.08 0.57
N GLU A 96 5.27 7.56 1.68
CA GLU A 96 6.02 7.86 2.91
C GLU A 96 6.60 6.58 3.53
N ASN A 97 5.81 5.52 3.66
CA ASN A 97 6.28 4.24 4.19
C ASN A 97 7.36 3.62 3.29
N PHE A 98 7.19 3.69 1.97
CA PHE A 98 8.19 3.18 1.04
C PHE A 98 9.50 3.97 1.14
N GLU A 99 9.43 5.29 1.22
CA GLU A 99 10.62 6.14 1.36
C GLU A 99 11.36 5.87 2.68
N TYR A 100 10.62 5.74 3.78
CA TYR A 100 11.16 5.35 5.08
C TYR A 100 11.88 4.00 5.03
N HIS A 101 11.21 2.95 4.51
CA HIS A 101 11.81 1.63 4.40
C HIS A 101 13.00 1.59 3.42
N MET A 102 12.96 2.37 2.35
CA MET A 102 14.06 2.47 1.38
C MET A 102 15.28 3.15 2.00
N LYS A 103 15.08 4.18 2.83
CA LYS A 103 16.15 4.84 3.58
C LYS A 103 16.84 3.85 4.53
N ASN A 104 16.06 3.12 5.33
CA ASN A 104 16.59 2.11 6.24
C ASN A 104 17.31 0.97 5.50
N TYR A 105 16.77 0.53 4.36
CA TYR A 105 17.41 -0.48 3.52
C TYR A 105 18.78 -0.01 3.00
N LYS A 106 18.87 1.23 2.51
CA LYS A 106 20.14 1.80 2.04
C LYS A 106 21.17 1.88 3.17
N GLU A 107 20.75 2.35 4.35
CA GLU A 107 21.63 2.44 5.52
C GLU A 107 22.13 1.07 5.98
N LEU A 108 21.26 0.06 6.05
CA LEU A 108 21.66 -1.31 6.37
C LEU A 108 22.62 -1.88 5.32
N ARG A 109 22.32 -1.67 4.03
CA ARG A 109 23.16 -2.15 2.93
C ARG A 109 24.55 -1.52 2.99
N ASP A 110 24.65 -0.23 3.23
CA ASP A 110 25.92 0.48 3.29
C ASP A 110 26.74 0.04 4.52
N ASN A 111 26.09 -0.20 5.66
CA ASN A 111 26.72 -0.78 6.86
C ASN A 111 27.22 -2.21 6.64
N ILE A 112 26.48 -3.06 5.92
CA ILE A 112 26.96 -4.41 5.59
C ILE A 112 28.16 -4.34 4.65
N MET A 113 28.11 -3.47 3.65
CA MET A 113 29.22 -3.28 2.72
C MET A 113 30.48 -2.71 3.38
N SER A 114 30.36 -1.83 4.38
CA SER A 114 31.51 -1.35 5.14
C SER A 114 32.12 -2.47 5.99
N LEU A 115 31.29 -3.24 6.70
CA LEU A 115 31.75 -4.38 7.51
C LEU A 115 32.42 -5.48 6.66
N GLU A 116 31.91 -5.76 5.45
CA GLU A 116 32.56 -6.70 4.54
C GLU A 116 33.92 -6.19 4.04
N LYS A 117 34.03 -4.89 3.73
CA LYS A 117 35.31 -4.28 3.35
C LYS A 117 36.34 -4.38 4.49
N ASP A 118 35.93 -4.07 5.71
CA ASP A 118 36.80 -4.14 6.89
C ASP A 118 37.29 -5.58 7.14
N LYS A 119 36.41 -6.59 6.97
CA LYS A 119 36.80 -8.00 7.05
C LYS A 119 37.84 -8.37 6.01
N ILE A 120 37.64 -7.97 4.76
CA ILE A 120 38.58 -8.24 3.66
C ILE A 120 39.93 -7.56 3.94
N GLU A 121 39.93 -6.34 4.47
CA GLU A 121 41.14 -5.62 4.80
C GLU A 121 41.91 -6.28 5.96
N LEU A 122 41.21 -6.72 7.00
CA LEU A 122 41.81 -7.48 8.10
C LEU A 122 42.38 -8.83 7.63
N GLU A 123 41.71 -9.52 6.71
CA GLU A 123 42.23 -10.74 6.10
C GLU A 123 43.49 -10.48 5.27
N LYS A 124 43.50 -9.41 4.45
CA LYS A 124 44.69 -8.99 3.70
C LYS A 124 45.85 -8.65 4.62
N GLN A 125 45.61 -7.93 5.72
CA GLN A 125 46.64 -7.62 6.71
C GLN A 125 47.16 -8.88 7.41
N LYS A 126 46.31 -9.86 7.72
CA LYS A 126 46.72 -11.15 8.28
C LYS A 126 47.55 -11.97 7.29
N ILE A 127 47.18 -11.99 6.01
CA ILE A 127 47.95 -12.66 4.95
C ILE A 127 49.30 -11.99 4.78
N ALA A 128 49.35 -10.65 4.71
CA ALA A 128 50.60 -9.89 4.62
C ALA A 128 51.50 -10.11 5.83
N LYS A 129 50.95 -10.15 7.05
CA LYS A 129 51.71 -10.48 8.27
C LYS A 129 52.22 -11.93 8.28
N LYS A 130 51.44 -12.88 7.75
CA LYS A 130 51.89 -14.28 7.60
C LYS A 130 53.03 -14.41 6.58
N LEU A 131 52.95 -13.69 5.46
CA LEU A 131 54.02 -13.63 4.46
C LEU A 131 55.30 -12.97 4.99
N ASN A 132 55.20 -11.91 5.80
CA ASN A 132 56.37 -11.27 6.40
C ASN A 132 57.02 -12.10 7.52
N ASN A 133 56.26 -12.98 8.17
CA ASN A 133 56.78 -13.84 9.25
C ASN A 133 57.30 -15.19 8.74
N ASN A 134 57.24 -15.47 7.44
CA ASN A 134 57.90 -16.61 6.79
C ASN A 134 58.81 -16.07 5.67
N PRO A 135 60.01 -15.57 5.98
CA PRO A 135 60.95 -15.11 4.96
C PRO A 135 61.58 -16.26 4.18
N ASP A 136 61.52 -17.49 4.69
CA ASP A 136 62.31 -18.62 4.19
C ASP A 136 61.46 -19.90 4.06
N GLU A 137 60.90 -20.11 2.88
CA GLU A 137 60.92 -21.40 2.17
C GLU A 137 61.45 -21.15 0.75
#